data_AF-A0A453FLV0-F1
#
_entry.id   AF-A0A453FLV0-F1
#
_cell.length_a   1.000
_cell.length_b   1.000
_cell.length_c   1.000
_cell.angle_alpha   90.00
_cell.angle_beta   90.00
_cell.angle_gamma   90.00
#
_symmetry.space_group_name_H-M   'P 1'
#
loop_
_entity.id
_entity.type
_entity.pdbx_description
1 polymer ?
#
loop_
_entity_poly.entity_id
_entity_poly.type
_entity_poly.pdbx_seq_one_letter_code
_entity_poly.pdbx_strand_id
1 'polypeptide(L)'
;MGMVEVESTFSWEWFLTTVKNDLNIVNTSPFTIMSDKQKGLINAVAKVFPDSEHRFCVRHLYQNFHMLFKGETLKNDLWAIARSTNDTKFKMNREKLREDSPSAYAWLDGKDPTQWVKAFFSVFPKCDILLNNMSEVYNSYILEARDFPVISMMECIKSKITARHEGKQRQAVNSWSGRICPKIKKKLEKEIELSASCFPSHSGLGVFSVLSGNNTYLVDIHAWTCDCRRWQLSGIPCSHSIACFREERIDPEDMVHKCYTIETYLQAYGHNVMPMRDRAHWEQVDGPFIHPPVYKKRMGRPPKNRKKTPEEKLQKDGSIALNKKGVSMHCSICGKADHNKKGHQKFMQREMEREAQEQEDEIEDPSILNDIRPHVLDSRMDPMHLPLSMVYRMREE
;
A
#
# COMPACT_ATOMS: atom_id res chain seq x y z
N MET A 1 5.12 -18.52 -6.82
CA MET A 1 4.42 -18.18 -5.57
C MET A 1 5.19 -18.83 -4.43
N GLY A 2 5.46 -18.11 -3.34
CA GLY A 2 6.11 -18.68 -2.15
C GLY A 2 5.10 -18.88 -1.02
N MET A 3 5.10 -20.06 -0.40
CA MET A 3 4.42 -20.30 0.88
C MET A 3 5.48 -20.35 1.98
N VAL A 4 5.30 -19.53 3.02
CA VAL A 4 6.24 -19.40 4.14
C VAL A 4 5.46 -19.31 5.46
N GLU A 5 6.07 -19.70 6.57
CA GLU A 5 5.42 -19.71 7.89
C GLU A 5 5.11 -18.30 8.42
N VAL A 6 5.99 -17.35 8.11
CA VAL A 6 5.91 -15.96 8.56
C VAL A 6 6.52 -15.04 7.52
N GLU A 7 5.94 -13.85 7.36
CA GLU A 7 6.55 -12.77 6.60
C GLU A 7 7.68 -12.15 7.43
N SER A 8 8.89 -12.63 7.20
CA SER A 8 10.12 -12.13 7.83
C SER A 8 11.12 -11.72 6.76
N THR A 9 12.16 -10.98 7.15
CA THR A 9 13.28 -10.66 6.24
C THR A 9 13.89 -11.94 5.64
N PHE A 10 14.06 -12.99 6.45
CA PHE A 10 14.58 -14.28 5.99
C PHE A 10 13.67 -14.93 4.94
N SER A 11 12.36 -14.95 5.19
CA SER A 11 11.39 -15.52 4.25
C SER A 11 11.36 -14.75 2.92
N TRP A 12 11.48 -13.43 2.97
CA TRP A 12 11.57 -12.59 1.77
C TRP A 12 12.87 -12.79 1.02
N GLU A 13 14.00 -12.90 1.74
CA GLU A 13 15.30 -13.18 1.13
C GLU A 13 15.30 -14.53 0.42
N TRP A 14 14.79 -15.58 1.08
CA TRP A 14 14.62 -16.90 0.46
C TRP A 14 13.76 -16.84 -0.80
N PHE A 15 12.62 -16.15 -0.73
CA PHE A 15 11.71 -16.02 -1.86
C PHE A 15 12.36 -15.28 -3.04
N LEU A 16 12.97 -14.13 -2.78
CA LEU A 16 13.63 -13.32 -3.81
C LEU A 16 14.85 -14.05 -4.41
N THR A 17 15.61 -14.78 -3.59
CA THR A 17 16.75 -15.58 -4.05
C THR A 17 16.28 -16.72 -4.95
N THR A 18 15.22 -17.42 -4.56
CA THR A 18 14.60 -18.48 -5.39
C THR A 18 14.16 -17.90 -6.73
N VAL A 19 13.44 -16.77 -6.73
CA VAL A 19 13.02 -16.09 -7.98
C VAL A 19 14.20 -15.68 -8.84
N LYS A 20 15.26 -15.13 -8.23
CA LYS A 20 16.49 -14.73 -8.93
C LYS A 20 17.16 -15.93 -9.62
N ASN A 21 17.26 -17.05 -8.92
CA ASN A 21 17.89 -18.27 -9.43
C ASN A 21 17.04 -18.93 -10.53
N ASP A 22 15.73 -19.06 -10.31
CA ASP A 22 14.81 -19.68 -11.28
C ASP A 22 14.77 -18.92 -12.61
N LEU A 23 14.90 -17.59 -12.56
CA LEU A 23 14.94 -16.72 -13.73
C LEU A 23 16.36 -16.47 -14.26
N ASN A 24 17.37 -17.10 -13.67
CA ASN A 24 18.79 -16.93 -13.99
C ASN A 24 19.22 -15.44 -14.04
N ILE A 25 18.75 -14.66 -13.08
CA ILE A 25 19.02 -13.21 -13.00
C ILE A 25 20.40 -13.00 -12.37
N VAL A 26 21.39 -12.72 -13.21
CA VAL A 26 22.75 -12.36 -12.76
C VAL A 26 22.85 -10.85 -12.52
N ASN A 27 22.47 -10.05 -13.53
CA ASN A 27 22.47 -8.59 -13.45
C ASN A 27 21.11 -8.07 -12.96
N THR A 28 21.09 -7.40 -11.81
CA THR A 28 19.86 -6.87 -11.21
C THR A 28 19.48 -5.46 -11.65
N SER A 29 20.39 -4.72 -12.30
CA SER A 29 20.17 -3.34 -12.74
C SER A 29 18.97 -3.13 -13.68
N PRO A 30 18.66 -4.04 -14.63
CA PRO A 30 17.52 -3.88 -15.54
C PRO A 30 16.15 -4.06 -14.88
N PHE A 31 16.09 -4.48 -13.61
CA PHE A 31 14.86 -4.81 -12.91
C PHE A 31 14.37 -3.65 -12.06
N THR A 32 13.04 -3.51 -12.01
CA THR A 32 12.35 -2.58 -11.12
C THR A 32 11.46 -3.38 -10.18
N ILE A 33 11.63 -3.19 -8.89
CA ILE A 33 10.82 -3.83 -7.86
C ILE A 33 9.82 -2.80 -7.33
N MET A 34 8.54 -3.15 -7.35
CA MET A 34 7.50 -2.32 -6.76
C MET A 34 6.88 -3.07 -5.59
N SER A 35 6.89 -2.44 -4.40
CA SER A 35 6.30 -3.07 -3.22
C SER A 35 5.60 -2.09 -2.29
N ASP A 36 4.92 -2.67 -1.31
CA ASP A 36 4.47 -1.93 -0.14
C ASP A 36 5.67 -1.79 0.82
N LYS A 37 5.74 -0.71 1.61
CA LYS A 37 6.92 -0.31 2.40
C LYS A 37 7.13 -1.17 3.66
N GLN A 38 7.07 -2.50 3.52
CA GLN A 38 7.27 -3.46 4.60
C GLN A 38 8.77 -3.62 4.90
N LYS A 39 9.17 -3.41 6.16
CA LYS A 39 10.58 -3.38 6.57
C LYS A 39 11.38 -4.62 6.15
N GLY A 40 10.80 -5.82 6.33
CA GLY A 40 11.48 -7.07 5.99
C GLY A 40 11.75 -7.23 4.49
N LEU A 41 10.83 -6.75 3.65
CA LEU A 41 10.98 -6.83 2.19
C LEU A 41 12.03 -5.82 1.68
N ILE A 42 12.06 -4.61 2.24
CA ILE A 42 13.07 -3.58 1.87
C ILE A 42 14.49 -4.12 2.09
N ASN A 43 14.74 -4.73 3.25
CA ASN A 43 16.05 -5.29 3.56
C ASN A 43 16.41 -6.46 2.63
N ALA A 44 15.44 -7.33 2.32
CA ALA A 44 15.65 -8.45 1.42
C ALA A 44 15.93 -7.99 -0.02
N VAL A 45 15.22 -6.97 -0.51
CA VAL A 45 15.45 -6.37 -1.83
C VAL A 45 16.85 -5.78 -1.91
N ALA A 46 17.25 -4.97 -0.94
CA ALA A 46 18.59 -4.37 -0.90
C ALA A 46 19.72 -5.43 -0.92
N LYS A 47 19.47 -6.60 -0.34
CA LYS A 47 20.45 -7.70 -0.31
C LYS A 47 20.49 -8.51 -1.60
N VAL A 48 19.34 -8.86 -2.17
CA VAL A 48 19.25 -9.80 -3.30
C VAL A 48 19.27 -9.10 -4.67
N PHE A 49 18.71 -7.89 -4.71
CA PHE A 49 18.57 -7.02 -5.89
C PHE A 49 19.15 -5.61 -5.62
N PRO A 50 20.45 -5.51 -5.29
CA PRO A 50 21.07 -4.25 -4.85
C PRO A 50 21.04 -3.14 -5.92
N ASP A 51 21.13 -3.51 -7.20
CA ASP A 51 21.19 -2.55 -8.31
C ASP A 51 19.81 -2.23 -8.90
N SER A 52 18.76 -2.92 -8.45
CA SER A 52 17.40 -2.72 -8.96
C SER A 52 16.79 -1.46 -8.37
N GLU A 53 16.03 -0.74 -9.20
CA GLU A 53 15.23 0.37 -8.70
C GLU A 53 14.08 -0.16 -7.83
N HIS A 54 14.02 0.30 -6.57
CA HIS A 54 12.95 -0.08 -5.64
C HIS A 54 11.95 1.05 -5.45
N ARG A 55 10.75 0.87 -6.04
CA ARG A 55 9.63 1.82 -5.97
C ARG A 55 8.63 1.42 -4.91
N PHE A 56 8.04 2.42 -4.25
CA PHE A 56 6.98 2.25 -3.28
C PHE A 56 5.64 2.72 -3.80
N CYS A 57 4.60 1.97 -3.46
CA CYS A 57 3.22 2.34 -3.76
C CYS A 57 2.85 3.68 -3.09
N VAL A 58 2.55 4.70 -3.89
CA VAL A 58 2.19 6.05 -3.42
C VAL A 58 0.92 6.02 -2.57
N ARG A 59 0.02 5.06 -2.78
CA ARG A 59 -1.17 4.92 -1.94
C ARG A 59 -0.82 4.63 -0.48
N HIS A 60 0.22 3.84 -0.22
CA HIS A 60 0.67 3.57 1.15
C HIS A 60 1.36 4.79 1.76
N LEU A 61 2.10 5.56 0.95
CA LEU A 61 2.64 6.85 1.37
C LEU A 61 1.50 7.81 1.74
N TYR A 62 0.47 7.92 0.90
CA TYR A 62 -0.71 8.73 1.15
C TYR A 62 -1.46 8.29 2.40
N GLN A 63 -1.65 6.98 2.64
CA GLN A 63 -2.31 6.50 3.86
C GLN A 63 -1.57 6.96 5.13
N ASN A 64 -0.23 6.92 5.12
CA ASN A 64 0.57 7.44 6.23
C ASN A 64 0.50 8.96 6.37
N PHE A 65 0.53 9.66 5.24
CA PHE A 65 0.40 11.11 5.18
C PHE A 65 -0.96 11.57 5.73
N HIS A 66 -2.05 10.93 5.30
CA HIS A 66 -3.42 11.27 5.67
C HIS A 66 -3.73 11.07 7.16
N MET A 67 -2.99 10.19 7.85
CA MET A 67 -3.12 10.05 9.31
C MET A 67 -2.71 11.33 10.05
N LEU A 68 -1.75 12.08 9.50
CA LEU A 68 -1.20 13.29 10.10
C LEU A 68 -1.77 14.57 9.47
N PHE A 69 -1.96 14.56 8.15
CA PHE A 69 -2.35 15.72 7.35
C PHE A 69 -3.64 15.40 6.59
N LYS A 70 -4.76 15.96 7.06
CA LYS A 70 -6.08 15.74 6.47
C LYS A 70 -6.45 16.90 5.54
N GLY A 71 -7.28 16.61 4.54
CA GLY A 71 -7.80 17.60 3.61
C GLY A 71 -7.57 17.21 2.16
N GLU A 72 -8.54 17.54 1.29
CA GLU A 72 -8.47 17.21 -0.13
C GLU A 72 -7.35 17.99 -0.84
N THR A 73 -7.06 19.22 -0.40
CA THR A 73 -5.95 20.04 -0.93
C THR A 73 -4.61 19.32 -0.76
N LEU A 74 -4.22 19.00 0.47
CA LEU A 74 -2.94 18.34 0.77
C LEU A 74 -2.82 16.96 0.12
N LYS A 75 -3.93 16.23 0.00
CA LYS A 75 -3.99 14.99 -0.79
C LYS A 75 -3.66 15.27 -2.25
N ASN A 76 -4.28 16.27 -2.86
CA ASN A 76 -4.05 16.63 -4.26
C ASN A 76 -2.61 17.10 -4.49
N ASP A 77 -2.03 17.86 -3.56
CA ASP A 77 -0.64 18.31 -3.66
C ASP A 77 0.34 17.12 -3.58
N LEU A 78 0.13 16.19 -2.64
CA LEU A 78 0.93 14.95 -2.58
C LEU A 78 0.86 14.17 -3.89
N TRP A 79 -0.35 14.03 -4.46
CA TRP A 79 -0.54 13.35 -5.75
C TRP A 79 0.09 14.11 -6.92
N ALA A 80 0.05 15.44 -6.91
CA ALA A 80 0.70 16.28 -7.93
C ALA A 80 2.23 16.12 -7.87
N ILE A 81 2.81 16.12 -6.67
CA ILE A 81 4.23 15.84 -6.46
C ILE A 81 4.57 14.45 -7.00
N ALA A 82 3.87 13.40 -6.56
CA ALA A 82 4.15 12.03 -6.98
C ALA A 82 4.05 11.83 -8.51
N ARG A 83 3.10 12.50 -9.17
CA ARG A 83 2.87 12.43 -10.62
C ARG A 83 3.81 13.32 -11.44
N SER A 84 4.61 14.18 -10.80
CA SER A 84 5.55 15.05 -11.49
C SER A 84 6.55 14.21 -12.27
N THR A 85 6.66 14.47 -13.57
CA THR A 85 7.48 13.65 -14.48
C THR A 85 8.86 14.25 -14.74
N ASN A 86 9.10 15.50 -14.37
CA ASN A 86 10.39 16.18 -14.44
C ASN A 86 10.64 17.01 -13.17
N ASP A 87 11.90 17.43 -13.00
CA ASP A 87 12.38 18.14 -11.81
C ASP A 87 11.69 19.50 -11.63
N THR A 88 11.47 20.24 -12.72
CA THR A 88 10.78 21.54 -12.68
C THR A 88 9.38 21.44 -12.08
N LYS A 89 8.54 20.51 -12.59
CA LYS A 89 7.18 20.30 -12.06
C LYS A 89 7.21 19.76 -10.63
N PHE A 90 8.20 18.93 -10.30
CA PHE A 90 8.39 18.43 -8.95
C PHE A 90 8.66 19.55 -7.95
N LYS A 91 9.60 20.46 -8.27
CA LYS A 91 9.92 21.63 -7.45
C LYS A 91 8.72 22.56 -7.27
N MET A 92 8.00 22.87 -8.36
CA MET A 92 6.79 23.70 -8.30
C MET A 92 5.71 23.11 -7.40
N ASN A 93 5.40 21.82 -7.55
CA ASN A 93 4.37 21.17 -6.74
C ASN A 93 4.81 21.02 -5.26
N ARG A 94 6.10 20.84 -5.00
CA ARG A 94 6.66 20.86 -3.64
C ARG A 94 6.53 22.23 -2.99
N GLU A 95 6.80 23.28 -3.73
CA GLU A 95 6.67 24.65 -3.24
C GLU A 95 5.22 24.96 -2.88
N LYS A 96 4.27 24.59 -3.75
CA LYS A 96 2.85 24.72 -3.46
C LYS A 96 2.45 24.00 -2.16
N LEU A 97 2.93 22.78 -1.94
CA LEU A 97 2.67 22.08 -0.67
C LEU A 97 3.28 22.83 0.53
N ARG A 98 4.43 23.48 0.35
CA ARG A 98 5.06 24.30 1.41
C ARG A 98 4.20 25.50 1.77
N GLU A 99 3.63 26.17 0.77
CA GLU A 99 2.67 27.27 0.95
C GLU A 99 1.40 26.79 1.66
N ASP A 100 0.83 25.66 1.22
CA ASP A 100 -0.40 25.10 1.80
C ASP A 100 -0.18 24.51 3.21
N SER A 101 1.00 23.91 3.48
CA SER A 101 1.37 23.35 4.79
C SER A 101 2.88 23.11 4.94
N PRO A 102 3.60 23.98 5.67
CA PRO A 102 5.02 23.80 5.97
C PRO A 102 5.33 22.48 6.71
N SER A 103 4.42 22.02 7.58
CA SER A 103 4.59 20.78 8.34
C SER A 103 4.44 19.54 7.45
N ALA A 104 3.51 19.55 6.50
CA ALA A 104 3.37 18.49 5.50
C ALA A 104 4.59 18.42 4.57
N TYR A 105 5.12 19.60 4.17
CA TYR A 105 6.36 19.70 3.41
C TYR A 105 7.54 19.07 4.15
N ALA A 106 7.77 19.45 5.41
CA ALA A 106 8.87 18.90 6.22
C ALA A 106 8.78 17.37 6.39
N TRP A 107 7.55 16.84 6.52
CA TRP A 107 7.35 15.38 6.61
C TRP A 107 7.75 14.63 5.33
N LEU A 108 7.46 15.22 4.17
CA LEU A 108 7.85 14.68 2.86
C LEU A 108 9.34 14.86 2.56
N ASP A 109 9.98 15.88 3.12
CA ASP A 109 11.39 16.13 2.89
C ASP A 109 12.28 14.98 3.39
N GLY A 110 11.90 14.36 4.51
CA GLY A 110 12.51 13.13 5.01
C GLY A 110 12.12 11.86 4.24
N LYS A 111 11.68 11.94 2.98
CA LYS A 111 11.34 10.79 2.12
C LYS A 111 12.11 10.90 0.81
N ASP A 112 12.88 9.86 0.48
CA ASP A 112 13.63 9.80 -0.76
C ASP A 112 12.66 9.81 -1.98
N PRO A 113 12.71 10.84 -2.84
CA PRO A 113 11.78 10.98 -3.96
C PRO A 113 12.03 9.95 -5.08
N THR A 114 13.23 9.35 -5.16
CA THR A 114 13.54 8.29 -6.15
C THR A 114 12.61 7.08 -6.03
N GLN A 115 12.04 6.87 -4.85
CA GLN A 115 11.22 5.71 -4.55
C GLN A 115 9.73 5.91 -4.87
N TRP A 116 9.24 7.14 -5.08
CA TRP A 116 7.79 7.39 -5.19
C TRP A 116 7.37 8.53 -6.13
N VAL A 117 8.31 9.22 -6.77
CA VAL A 117 8.04 10.34 -7.69
C VAL A 117 8.54 10.00 -9.09
N LYS A 118 7.66 10.14 -10.10
CA LYS A 118 7.99 9.79 -11.51
C LYS A 118 9.20 10.54 -12.06
N ALA A 119 9.45 11.76 -11.60
CA ALA A 119 10.56 12.61 -12.04
C ALA A 119 11.92 11.94 -11.87
N PHE A 120 12.05 11.04 -10.89
CA PHE A 120 13.31 10.38 -10.56
C PHE A 120 13.32 8.90 -10.95
N PHE A 121 12.23 8.40 -11.53
CA PHE A 121 12.18 7.03 -12.01
C PHE A 121 13.05 6.82 -13.25
N SER A 122 13.68 5.66 -13.31
CA SER A 122 14.34 5.13 -14.49
C SER A 122 13.37 5.02 -15.65
N VAL A 123 13.87 5.43 -16.82
CA VAL A 123 13.14 5.35 -18.10
C VAL A 123 13.30 3.99 -18.76
N PHE A 124 14.16 3.11 -18.24
CA PHE A 124 14.41 1.78 -18.81
C PHE A 124 13.16 0.87 -18.88
N PRO A 125 12.40 0.65 -17.79
CA PRO A 125 11.29 -0.32 -17.78
C PRO A 125 10.06 0.11 -18.59
N LYS A 126 10.03 1.35 -19.11
CA LYS A 126 8.87 1.96 -19.77
C LYS A 126 7.58 1.84 -18.94
N CYS A 127 7.71 1.95 -17.63
CA CYS A 127 6.63 1.81 -16.67
C CYS A 127 6.57 3.06 -15.79
N ASP A 128 5.44 3.78 -15.83
CA ASP A 128 5.21 5.00 -15.06
C ASP A 128 4.19 4.80 -13.91
N ILE A 129 3.99 3.55 -13.49
CA ILE A 129 3.00 3.17 -12.48
C ILE A 129 3.45 3.64 -11.08
N LEU A 130 2.52 4.25 -10.35
CA LEU A 130 2.70 4.71 -8.96
C LEU A 130 1.90 3.87 -7.94
N LEU A 131 1.06 2.98 -8.43
CA LEU A 131 0.11 2.20 -7.63
C LEU A 131 0.39 0.70 -7.76
N ASN A 132 0.31 -0.01 -6.64
CA ASN A 132 0.44 -1.46 -6.60
C ASN A 132 -0.90 -2.17 -6.89
N ASN A 133 -1.69 -1.66 -7.85
CA ASN A 133 -3.01 -2.20 -8.15
C ASN A 133 -2.94 -3.66 -8.65
N MET A 134 -1.83 -4.05 -9.28
CA MET A 134 -1.65 -5.41 -9.80
C MET A 134 -1.58 -6.44 -8.68
N SER A 135 -0.89 -6.14 -7.57
CA SER A 135 -0.84 -7.04 -6.42
C SER A 135 -2.20 -7.17 -5.73
N GLU A 136 -2.98 -6.08 -5.67
CA GLU A 136 -4.31 -6.08 -5.06
C GLU A 136 -5.31 -6.90 -5.85
N VAL A 137 -5.30 -6.74 -7.17
CA VAL A 137 -6.13 -7.56 -8.07
C VAL A 137 -5.75 -9.02 -7.91
N TYR A 138 -4.46 -9.34 -7.85
CA TYR A 138 -4.00 -10.71 -7.64
C TYR A 138 -4.42 -11.26 -6.26
N ASN A 139 -4.26 -10.47 -5.19
CA ASN A 139 -4.66 -10.85 -3.84
C ASN A 139 -6.16 -11.12 -3.72
N SER A 140 -6.99 -10.33 -4.41
CA SER A 140 -8.43 -10.57 -4.52
C SER A 140 -8.72 -11.84 -5.32
N TYR A 141 -8.00 -12.06 -6.41
CA TYR A 141 -8.17 -13.20 -7.31
C TYR A 141 -7.93 -14.56 -6.63
N ILE A 142 -6.96 -14.62 -5.72
CA ILE A 142 -6.61 -15.83 -4.95
C ILE A 142 -7.30 -15.91 -3.58
N LEU A 143 -8.14 -14.94 -3.21
CA LEU A 143 -8.67 -14.80 -1.86
C LEU A 143 -9.40 -16.06 -1.37
N GLU A 144 -10.24 -16.63 -2.25
CA GLU A 144 -10.96 -17.88 -2.00
C GLU A 144 -10.02 -19.07 -1.78
N ALA A 145 -8.96 -19.18 -2.58
CA ALA A 145 -8.02 -20.30 -2.50
C ALA A 145 -7.31 -20.34 -1.14
N ARG A 146 -7.11 -19.18 -0.50
CA ARG A 146 -6.43 -19.07 0.80
C ARG A 146 -7.18 -19.71 1.96
N ASP A 147 -8.47 -20.01 1.80
CA ASP A 147 -9.27 -20.72 2.80
C ASP A 147 -9.13 -22.26 2.69
N PHE A 148 -8.46 -22.78 1.65
CA PHE A 148 -8.28 -24.21 1.44
C PHE A 148 -7.03 -24.77 2.15
N PRO A 149 -6.99 -26.09 2.44
CA PRO A 149 -5.76 -26.78 2.82
C PRO A 149 -4.63 -26.56 1.80
N VAL A 150 -3.38 -26.63 2.24
CA VAL A 150 -2.19 -26.27 1.45
C VAL A 150 -2.21 -26.84 0.03
N ILE A 151 -2.42 -28.15 -0.14
CA ILE A 151 -2.44 -28.79 -1.46
C ILE A 151 -3.58 -28.23 -2.33
N SER A 152 -4.80 -28.20 -1.82
CA SER A 152 -5.97 -27.68 -2.53
C SER A 152 -5.85 -26.19 -2.86
N MET A 153 -5.20 -25.40 -2.00
CA MET A 153 -4.89 -24.00 -2.28
C MET A 153 -3.93 -23.89 -3.48
N MET A 154 -2.84 -24.66 -3.48
CA MET A 154 -1.87 -24.65 -4.58
C MET A 154 -2.52 -25.08 -5.91
N GLU A 155 -3.34 -26.13 -5.89
CA GLU A 155 -4.07 -26.61 -7.06
C GLU A 155 -5.08 -25.57 -7.58
N CYS A 156 -5.85 -24.95 -6.69
CA CYS A 156 -6.79 -23.89 -7.05
C CYS A 156 -6.06 -22.70 -7.68
N ILE A 157 -4.96 -22.24 -7.09
CA ILE A 157 -4.16 -21.13 -7.62
C ILE A 157 -3.54 -21.50 -8.96
N LYS A 158 -2.97 -22.71 -9.11
CA LYS A 158 -2.45 -23.22 -10.38
C LYS A 158 -3.54 -23.19 -11.46
N SER A 159 -4.72 -23.74 -11.17
CA SER A 159 -5.84 -23.78 -12.11
C SER A 159 -6.27 -22.38 -12.55
N LYS A 160 -6.40 -21.46 -11.59
CA LYS A 160 -6.71 -20.04 -11.85
C LYS A 160 -5.65 -19.38 -12.74
N ILE A 161 -4.36 -19.53 -12.43
CA ILE A 161 -3.27 -18.98 -13.24
C ILE A 161 -3.27 -19.56 -14.66
N THR A 162 -3.45 -20.88 -14.79
CA THR A 162 -3.48 -21.58 -16.08
C THR A 162 -4.62 -21.05 -16.96
N ALA A 163 -5.85 -21.02 -16.42
CA ALA A 163 -7.02 -20.51 -17.13
C ALA A 163 -6.87 -19.04 -17.51
N ARG A 164 -6.27 -18.22 -16.65
CA ARG A 164 -5.99 -16.81 -16.94
C ARG A 164 -4.98 -16.67 -18.09
N HIS A 165 -3.89 -17.44 -18.07
CA HIS A 165 -2.83 -17.35 -19.06
C HIS A 165 -3.35 -17.74 -20.45
N GLU A 166 -4.03 -18.87 -20.53
CA GLU A 166 -4.64 -19.39 -21.74
C GLU A 166 -5.74 -18.43 -22.25
N GLY A 167 -6.59 -17.90 -21.37
CA GLY A 167 -7.60 -16.92 -21.74
C GLY A 167 -7.02 -15.62 -22.29
N LYS A 168 -5.84 -15.19 -21.80
CA LYS A 168 -5.13 -14.01 -22.33
C LYS A 168 -4.52 -14.26 -23.70
N GLN A 169 -3.94 -15.42 -23.94
CA GLN A 169 -3.48 -15.81 -25.26
C GLN A 169 -4.64 -15.83 -26.27
N ARG A 170 -5.73 -16.55 -25.96
CA ARG A 170 -6.89 -16.63 -26.86
C ARG A 170 -7.49 -15.26 -27.14
N GLN A 171 -7.61 -14.42 -26.13
CA GLN A 171 -8.09 -13.05 -26.31
C GLN A 171 -7.20 -12.25 -27.26
N ALA A 172 -5.87 -12.34 -27.14
CA ALA A 172 -4.96 -11.62 -28.00
C ALA A 172 -5.00 -12.14 -29.45
N VAL A 173 -4.93 -13.47 -29.63
CA VAL A 173 -4.91 -14.10 -30.97
C VAL A 173 -6.24 -13.91 -31.70
N ASN A 174 -7.37 -14.08 -31.02
CA ASN A 174 -8.67 -14.14 -31.69
C ASN A 174 -9.35 -12.78 -31.84
N SER A 175 -8.95 -11.77 -31.06
CA SER A 175 -9.72 -10.52 -30.95
C SER A 175 -8.90 -9.26 -31.16
N TRP A 176 -7.57 -9.32 -31.16
CA TRP A 176 -6.74 -8.12 -31.32
C TRP A 176 -6.20 -8.03 -32.74
N SER A 177 -6.21 -6.83 -33.30
CA SER A 177 -5.68 -6.50 -34.61
C SER A 177 -4.77 -5.27 -34.52
N GLY A 178 -3.91 -5.09 -35.51
CA GLY A 178 -2.92 -4.01 -35.55
C GLY A 178 -1.58 -4.36 -34.89
N ARG A 179 -0.77 -3.33 -34.62
CA ARG A 179 0.60 -3.49 -34.10
C ARG A 179 0.67 -3.50 -32.57
N ILE A 180 -0.12 -2.65 -31.92
CA ILE A 180 -0.04 -2.37 -30.49
C ILE A 180 -1.25 -2.91 -29.71
N CYS A 181 -1.06 -3.18 -28.41
CA CYS A 181 -2.11 -3.69 -27.54
C CYS A 181 -3.31 -2.72 -27.47
N PRO A 182 -4.58 -3.19 -27.48
CA PRO A 182 -5.75 -2.32 -27.55
C PRO A 182 -5.86 -1.29 -26.42
N LYS A 183 -5.42 -1.63 -25.20
CA LYS A 183 -5.40 -0.67 -24.08
C LYS A 183 -4.39 0.46 -24.28
N ILE A 184 -3.30 0.18 -25.00
CA ILE A 184 -2.26 1.15 -25.32
C ILE A 184 -2.71 2.02 -26.49
N LYS A 185 -3.35 1.43 -27.50
CA LYS A 185 -4.02 2.18 -28.58
C LYS A 185 -5.00 3.22 -28.03
N LYS A 186 -5.89 2.81 -27.11
CA LYS A 186 -6.80 3.74 -26.41
C LYS A 186 -6.11 4.84 -25.60
N LYS A 187 -4.90 4.60 -25.09
CA LYS A 187 -4.12 5.63 -24.40
C LYS A 187 -3.50 6.59 -25.40
N LEU A 188 -2.96 6.06 -26.50
CA LEU A 188 -2.38 6.83 -27.59
C LEU A 188 -3.42 7.75 -28.24
N GLU A 189 -4.62 7.25 -28.52
CA GLU A 189 -5.75 8.03 -29.06
C GLU A 189 -6.05 9.26 -28.19
N LYS A 190 -6.02 9.13 -26.86
CA LYS A 190 -6.19 10.27 -25.94
C LYS A 190 -5.05 11.29 -26.03
N GLU A 191 -3.81 10.82 -26.17
CA GLU A 191 -2.67 11.73 -26.35
C GLU A 191 -2.70 12.41 -27.73
N ILE A 192 -3.25 11.75 -28.76
CA ILE A 192 -3.53 12.34 -30.07
C ILE A 192 -4.57 13.46 -29.94
N GLU A 193 -5.68 13.23 -29.24
CA GLU A 193 -6.67 14.28 -28.97
C GLU A 193 -6.05 15.48 -28.24
N LEU A 194 -5.23 15.23 -27.22
CA LEU A 194 -4.55 16.28 -26.46
C LEU A 194 -3.50 17.04 -27.31
N SER A 195 -2.92 16.38 -28.31
CA SER A 195 -1.91 17.00 -29.20
C SER A 195 -2.47 18.17 -30.01
N ALA A 196 -3.79 18.24 -30.21
CA ALA A 196 -4.44 19.36 -30.90
C ALA A 196 -4.22 20.72 -30.21
N SER A 197 -3.89 20.71 -28.92
CA SER A 197 -3.57 21.92 -28.12
C SER A 197 -2.07 22.21 -28.02
N CYS A 198 -1.24 21.54 -28.83
CA CYS A 198 0.21 21.68 -28.84
C CYS A 198 0.66 22.28 -30.18
N PHE A 199 1.43 23.36 -30.13
CA PHE A 199 1.88 24.10 -31.31
C PHE A 199 3.39 23.92 -31.49
N PRO A 200 3.83 23.01 -32.37
CA PRO A 200 5.24 22.75 -32.63
C PRO A 200 5.85 23.86 -33.50
N SER A 201 7.10 24.20 -33.24
CA SER A 201 7.94 25.06 -34.06
C SER A 201 9.25 24.33 -34.37
N HIS A 202 9.47 24.06 -35.66
CA HIS A 202 10.60 23.26 -36.14
C HIS A 202 11.92 24.02 -35.98
N SER A 203 12.92 23.40 -35.37
CA SER A 203 14.27 23.98 -35.18
C SER A 203 15.34 23.34 -36.07
N GLY A 204 14.99 22.31 -36.85
CA GLY A 204 15.95 21.51 -37.63
C GLY A 204 16.28 20.17 -36.97
N LEU A 205 16.76 19.20 -37.77
CA LEU A 205 17.30 17.91 -37.30
C LEU A 205 16.34 17.07 -36.44
N GLY A 206 15.02 17.17 -36.67
CA GLY A 206 14.02 16.45 -35.86
C GLY A 206 13.82 17.03 -34.46
N VAL A 207 14.31 18.24 -34.19
CA VAL A 207 14.16 18.95 -32.92
C VAL A 207 13.11 20.05 -33.05
N PHE A 208 12.23 20.13 -32.04
CA PHE A 208 11.09 21.03 -32.01
C PHE A 208 10.97 21.73 -30.66
N SER A 209 10.59 23.00 -30.72
CA SER A 209 10.05 23.73 -29.58
C SER A 209 8.53 23.68 -29.64
N VAL A 210 7.88 23.06 -28.65
CA VAL A 210 6.42 22.88 -28.64
C VAL A 210 5.79 23.75 -27.56
N LEU A 211 4.96 24.71 -27.96
CA LEU A 211 4.14 25.48 -27.03
C LEU A 211 2.88 24.67 -26.66
N SER A 212 2.67 24.43 -25.37
CA SER A 212 1.47 23.77 -24.86
C SER A 212 1.01 24.44 -23.55
N GLY A 213 -0.17 25.06 -23.61
CA GLY A 213 -0.62 25.99 -22.57
C GLY A 213 0.37 27.14 -22.40
N ASN A 214 0.83 27.36 -21.18
CA ASN A 214 1.78 28.43 -20.85
C ASN A 214 3.25 27.97 -20.82
N ASN A 215 3.54 26.75 -21.27
CA ASN A 215 4.89 26.17 -21.19
C ASN A 215 5.38 25.79 -22.58
N THR A 216 6.69 25.92 -22.77
CA THR A 216 7.40 25.42 -23.95
C THR A 216 8.15 24.15 -23.58
N TYR A 217 8.11 23.15 -24.46
CA TYR A 217 8.79 21.87 -24.28
C TYR A 217 9.69 21.58 -25.48
N LEU A 218 10.94 21.20 -25.21
CA LEU A 218 11.81 20.65 -26.24
C LEU A 218 11.40 19.19 -26.53
N VAL A 219 11.31 18.86 -27.81
CA VAL A 219 11.08 17.49 -28.30
C VAL A 219 12.17 17.17 -29.31
N ASP A 220 12.78 16.00 -29.16
CA ASP A 220 13.67 15.41 -30.15
C ASP A 220 13.08 14.05 -30.56
N ILE A 221 12.61 13.98 -31.81
CA ILE A 221 11.92 12.79 -32.33
C ILE A 221 12.89 11.63 -32.57
N HIS A 222 14.16 11.92 -32.88
CA HIS A 222 15.16 10.90 -33.19
C HIS A 222 15.78 10.34 -31.91
N ALA A 223 15.95 11.17 -30.88
CA ALA A 223 16.40 10.73 -29.56
C ALA A 223 15.27 10.10 -28.72
N TRP A 224 14.02 10.17 -29.18
CA TRP A 224 12.84 9.71 -28.45
C TRP A 224 12.66 10.44 -27.12
N THR A 225 12.88 11.76 -27.12
CA THR A 225 12.84 12.57 -25.90
C THR A 225 11.87 13.73 -25.98
N CYS A 226 11.30 14.06 -24.82
CA CYS A 226 10.56 15.28 -24.59
C CYS A 226 10.88 15.78 -23.17
N ASP A 227 10.96 17.09 -22.98
CA ASP A 227 11.17 17.71 -21.65
C ASP A 227 10.10 17.32 -20.62
N CYS A 228 8.91 16.95 -21.08
CA CYS A 228 7.87 16.47 -20.20
C CYS A 228 8.17 15.09 -19.60
N ARG A 229 9.17 14.35 -20.11
CA ARG A 229 9.61 13.00 -19.75
C ARG A 229 8.57 11.88 -19.85
N ARG A 230 7.31 12.18 -20.21
CA ARG A 230 6.21 11.19 -20.27
C ARG A 230 6.49 10.10 -21.30
N TRP A 231 7.03 10.47 -22.45
CA TRP A 231 7.36 9.51 -23.51
C TRP A 231 8.48 8.57 -23.06
N GLN A 232 9.56 9.13 -22.50
CA GLN A 232 10.68 8.33 -22.01
C GLN A 232 10.27 7.35 -20.90
N LEU A 233 9.43 7.80 -19.95
CA LEU A 233 8.99 7.01 -18.80
C LEU A 233 7.98 5.92 -19.15
N SER A 234 7.00 6.23 -20.01
CA SER A 234 5.91 5.31 -20.31
C SER A 234 6.14 4.48 -21.56
N GLY A 235 7.03 4.90 -22.46
CA GLY A 235 7.19 4.31 -23.79
C GLY A 235 6.04 4.62 -24.77
N ILE A 236 5.09 5.46 -24.38
CA ILE A 236 3.98 5.92 -25.22
C ILE A 236 4.21 7.40 -25.54
N PRO A 237 4.19 7.83 -26.82
CA PRO A 237 4.31 9.23 -27.19
C PRO A 237 3.37 10.12 -26.38
N CYS A 238 3.89 11.26 -25.92
CA CYS A 238 3.07 12.29 -25.28
C CYS A 238 2.46 13.23 -26.33
N SER A 239 1.44 13.98 -25.93
CA SER A 239 0.79 14.99 -26.79
C SER A 239 1.78 15.94 -27.50
N HIS A 240 2.88 16.35 -26.84
CA HIS A 240 3.89 17.23 -27.46
C HIS A 240 4.64 16.52 -28.60
N SER A 241 5.10 15.28 -28.37
CA SER A 241 5.79 14.51 -29.40
C SER A 241 4.88 14.17 -30.57
N ILE A 242 3.60 13.88 -30.29
CA ILE A 242 2.61 13.58 -31.33
C ILE A 242 2.36 14.80 -32.22
N ALA A 243 2.32 16.01 -31.65
CA ALA A 243 2.21 17.23 -32.43
C ALA A 243 3.39 17.39 -33.41
N CYS A 244 4.61 17.03 -32.99
CA CYS A 244 5.79 17.05 -33.87
C CYS A 244 5.68 15.98 -34.98
N PHE A 245 5.20 14.78 -34.64
CA PHE A 245 5.00 13.71 -35.63
C PHE A 245 4.02 14.10 -36.72
N ARG A 246 3.02 14.93 -36.41
CA ARG A 246 2.08 15.44 -37.41
C ARG A 246 2.76 16.31 -38.46
N GLU A 247 3.71 17.17 -38.07
CA GLU A 247 4.49 17.99 -39.00
C GLU A 247 5.38 17.12 -39.91
N GLU A 248 6.00 16.09 -39.34
CA GLU A 248 6.88 15.15 -40.06
C GLU A 248 6.14 13.99 -40.76
N ARG A 249 4.80 13.95 -40.66
CA ARG A 249 3.94 12.86 -41.21
C ARG A 249 4.33 11.46 -40.72
N ILE A 250 4.76 11.35 -39.48
CA ILE A 250 5.08 10.09 -38.80
C ILE A 250 3.80 9.57 -38.11
N ASP A 251 3.50 8.28 -38.26
CA ASP A 251 2.42 7.64 -37.51
C ASP A 251 2.81 7.52 -36.02
N PRO A 252 2.03 8.09 -35.08
CA PRO A 252 2.28 7.93 -33.66
C PRO A 252 2.36 6.47 -33.17
N GLU A 253 1.65 5.53 -33.83
CA GLU A 253 1.71 4.11 -33.47
C GLU A 253 3.12 3.52 -33.68
N ASP A 254 3.88 4.03 -34.66
CA ASP A 254 5.24 3.58 -34.94
C ASP A 254 6.25 4.01 -33.88
N MET A 255 5.91 5.08 -33.14
CA MET A 255 6.73 5.67 -32.08
C MET A 255 6.36 5.13 -30.69
N VAL A 256 5.49 4.11 -30.62
CA VAL A 256 5.21 3.36 -29.38
C VAL A 256 6.29 2.32 -29.14
N HIS A 257 6.78 2.24 -27.91
CA HIS A 257 7.83 1.30 -27.54
C HIS A 257 7.41 -0.16 -27.74
N LYS A 258 8.35 -0.99 -28.23
CA LYS A 258 8.11 -2.39 -28.62
C LYS A 258 7.46 -3.26 -27.54
N CYS A 259 7.67 -2.97 -26.25
CA CYS A 259 7.09 -3.72 -25.14
C CYS A 259 5.55 -3.73 -25.12
N TYR A 260 4.91 -2.81 -25.84
CA TYR A 260 3.45 -2.72 -25.96
C TYR A 260 2.88 -3.33 -27.25
N THR A 261 3.73 -3.94 -28.09
CA THR A 261 3.28 -4.63 -29.30
C THR A 261 2.47 -5.87 -28.93
N ILE A 262 1.53 -6.24 -29.81
CA ILE A 262 0.79 -7.50 -29.67
C ILE A 262 1.76 -8.69 -29.72
N GLU A 263 2.80 -8.60 -30.54
CA GLU A 263 3.86 -9.61 -30.62
C GLU A 263 4.54 -9.83 -29.27
N THR A 264 5.04 -8.77 -28.62
CA THR A 264 5.69 -8.89 -27.30
C THR A 264 4.71 -9.39 -26.24
N TYR A 265 3.43 -9.01 -26.33
CA TYR A 265 2.40 -9.55 -25.45
C TYR A 265 2.23 -11.06 -25.61
N LEU A 266 2.14 -11.55 -26.85
CA LEU A 266 2.02 -12.98 -27.15
C LEU A 266 3.26 -13.76 -26.72
N GLN A 267 4.46 -13.19 -26.87
CA GLN A 267 5.70 -13.77 -26.36
C GLN A 267 5.68 -13.88 -24.82
N ALA A 268 5.29 -12.80 -24.12
CA ALA A 268 5.20 -12.80 -22.67
C ALA A 268 4.19 -13.81 -22.13
N TYR A 269 3.11 -14.04 -22.87
CA TYR A 269 2.12 -15.06 -22.56
C TYR A 269 2.37 -16.37 -23.32
N GLY A 270 3.50 -16.59 -23.97
CA GLY A 270 3.68 -17.72 -24.90
C GLY A 270 3.85 -19.09 -24.21
N HIS A 271 4.34 -19.10 -22.97
CA HIS A 271 4.62 -20.34 -22.24
C HIS A 271 3.41 -20.80 -21.42
N ASN A 272 2.92 -22.01 -21.69
CA ASN A 272 1.75 -22.55 -20.99
C ASN A 272 2.13 -23.29 -19.70
N VAL A 273 1.29 -23.11 -18.68
CA VAL A 273 1.34 -23.95 -17.47
C VAL A 273 0.75 -25.31 -17.83
N MET A 274 1.59 -26.34 -17.88
CA MET A 274 1.18 -27.68 -18.31
C MET A 274 0.25 -28.34 -17.28
N PRO A 275 -0.75 -29.13 -17.75
CA PRO A 275 -1.60 -29.91 -16.87
C PRO A 275 -0.76 -30.92 -16.08
N MET A 276 -1.21 -31.20 -14.86
CA MET A 276 -0.62 -32.26 -14.04
C MET A 276 -1.38 -33.56 -14.28
N ARG A 277 -0.66 -34.69 -14.29
CA ARG A 277 -1.30 -36.01 -14.26
C ARG A 277 -2.04 -36.20 -12.95
N ASP A 278 -2.94 -37.17 -12.93
CA ASP A 278 -3.56 -37.61 -11.69
C ASP A 278 -2.50 -38.12 -10.69
N ARG A 279 -2.77 -37.95 -9.39
CA ARG A 279 -1.87 -38.33 -8.30
C ARG A 279 -1.45 -39.81 -8.36
N ALA A 280 -2.31 -40.69 -8.86
CA ALA A 280 -2.00 -42.11 -9.04
C ALA A 280 -0.84 -42.38 -10.01
N HIS A 281 -0.50 -41.40 -10.87
CA HIS A 281 0.53 -41.51 -11.89
C HIS A 281 1.75 -40.62 -11.62
N TRP A 282 1.85 -40.04 -10.41
CA TRP A 282 3.01 -39.24 -10.05
C TRP A 282 4.20 -40.15 -9.78
N GLU A 283 5.37 -39.75 -10.28
CA GLU A 283 6.62 -40.42 -9.97
C GLU A 283 6.89 -40.32 -8.46
N GLN A 284 7.26 -41.45 -7.85
CA GLN A 284 7.70 -41.44 -6.46
C GLN A 284 9.12 -40.89 -6.42
N VAL A 285 9.23 -39.67 -5.89
CA VAL A 285 10.52 -39.04 -5.63
C VAL A 285 10.92 -39.32 -4.17
N ASP A 286 12.20 -39.60 -3.95
CA ASP A 286 12.78 -39.70 -2.61
C ASP A 286 12.95 -38.28 -2.03
N GLY A 287 11.83 -37.70 -1.63
CA GLY A 287 11.74 -36.36 -1.08
C GLY A 287 11.64 -36.36 0.45
N PRO A 288 11.99 -35.25 1.11
CA PRO A 288 11.87 -35.15 2.56
C PRO A 288 10.41 -35.34 3.00
N PHE A 289 10.21 -36.12 4.06
CA PHE A 289 8.88 -36.34 4.62
C PHE A 289 8.32 -35.01 5.18
N ILE A 290 7.24 -34.52 4.57
CA ILE A 290 6.61 -33.27 4.98
C ILE A 290 5.64 -33.54 6.13
N HIS A 291 6.04 -33.20 7.35
CA HIS A 291 5.16 -33.25 8.51
C HIS A 291 4.09 -32.14 8.44
N PRO A 292 2.88 -32.37 8.99
CA PRO A 292 1.88 -31.32 9.11
C PRO A 292 2.45 -30.13 9.93
N PRO A 293 2.01 -28.90 9.65
CA PRO A 293 2.49 -27.73 10.39
C PRO A 293 2.23 -27.92 11.89
N VAL A 294 3.22 -27.61 12.73
CA VAL A 294 3.04 -27.61 14.18
C VAL A 294 1.97 -26.57 14.53
N TYR A 295 0.81 -27.03 14.98
CA TYR A 295 -0.33 -26.16 15.28
C TYR A 295 0.03 -25.21 16.44
N LYS A 296 0.27 -23.94 16.13
CA LYS A 296 0.36 -22.86 17.12
C LYS A 296 -0.95 -22.09 17.11
N LYS A 297 -1.72 -22.17 18.21
CA LYS A 297 -2.96 -21.42 18.39
C LYS A 297 -2.64 -19.92 18.42
N ARG A 298 -2.77 -19.22 17.30
CA ARG A 298 -2.71 -17.75 17.28
C ARG A 298 -4.02 -17.23 17.89
N MET A 299 -3.94 -16.32 18.85
CA MET A 299 -5.13 -15.69 19.43
C MET A 299 -5.84 -14.86 18.36
N GLY A 300 -7.08 -15.23 18.03
CA GLY A 300 -7.92 -14.56 17.04
C GLY A 300 -7.77 -15.09 15.61
N ARG A 301 -8.90 -15.16 14.88
CA ARG A 301 -8.91 -15.51 13.46
C ARG A 301 -8.25 -14.37 12.66
N PRO A 302 -7.25 -14.64 11.79
CA PRO A 302 -6.74 -13.63 10.89
C PRO A 302 -7.88 -13.05 10.06
N PRO A 303 -8.02 -11.71 9.98
CA PRO A 303 -9.11 -11.10 9.25
C PRO A 303 -8.99 -11.43 7.76
N LYS A 304 -10.06 -11.97 7.15
CA LYS A 304 -10.11 -12.34 5.72
C LYS A 304 -9.81 -11.16 4.80
N ASN A 305 -10.25 -9.97 5.21
CA ASN A 305 -10.03 -8.74 4.47
C ASN A 305 -9.14 -7.80 5.29
N ARG A 306 -8.27 -7.05 4.60
CA ARG A 306 -7.62 -5.88 5.19
C ARG A 306 -8.69 -4.94 5.76
N LYS A 307 -8.41 -4.31 6.91
CA LYS A 307 -9.25 -3.23 7.43
C LYS A 307 -9.23 -2.08 6.41
N LYS A 308 -10.36 -1.88 5.73
CA LYS A 308 -10.57 -0.76 4.80
C LYS A 308 -10.51 0.58 5.56
N THR A 309 -9.83 1.56 4.99
CA THR A 309 -9.84 2.93 5.52
C THR A 309 -11.25 3.54 5.39
N PRO A 310 -11.58 4.63 6.11
CA PRO A 310 -12.90 5.26 6.04
C PRO A 310 -13.32 5.63 4.60
N GLU A 311 -12.37 6.06 3.77
CA GLU A 311 -12.59 6.42 2.37
C GLU A 311 -12.80 5.20 1.45
N GLU A 312 -12.31 4.02 1.85
CA GLU A 312 -12.52 2.74 1.12
C GLU A 312 -13.84 2.07 1.50
N LYS A 313 -14.53 2.57 2.53
CA LYS A 313 -15.87 2.10 2.91
C LYS A 313 -16.90 2.79 2.05
N LEU A 314 -17.09 2.26 0.85
CA LEU A 314 -18.24 2.60 0.02
C LEU A 314 -19.49 1.88 0.57
N GLN A 315 -20.59 2.62 0.69
CA GLN A 315 -21.92 2.05 0.88
C GLN A 315 -22.37 1.34 -0.42
N LYS A 316 -23.46 0.55 -0.38
CA LYS A 316 -23.95 -0.20 -1.55
C LYS A 316 -24.31 0.68 -2.75
N ASP A 317 -24.56 1.97 -2.51
CA ASP A 317 -24.88 3.01 -3.49
C ASP A 317 -23.64 3.74 -4.05
N GLY A 318 -22.42 3.36 -3.63
CA GLY A 318 -21.18 4.00 -4.05
C GLY A 318 -20.83 5.29 -3.30
N SER A 319 -21.60 5.68 -2.27
CA SER A 319 -21.28 6.83 -1.41
C SER A 319 -20.23 6.48 -0.35
N ILE A 320 -19.40 7.45 0.03
CA ILE A 320 -18.42 7.29 1.11
C ILE A 320 -19.16 7.18 2.44
N ALA A 321 -18.91 6.14 3.22
CA ALA A 321 -19.49 5.99 4.55
C ALA A 321 -18.92 7.06 5.49
N LEU A 322 -19.77 8.02 5.88
CA LEU A 322 -19.42 9.06 6.85
C LEU A 322 -18.97 8.43 8.17
N ASN A 323 -17.85 8.92 8.72
CA ASN A 323 -17.38 8.44 10.02
C ASN A 323 -18.27 9.03 11.14
N LYS A 324 -18.45 8.29 12.24
CA LYS A 324 -19.11 8.79 13.47
C LYS A 324 -18.12 9.35 14.50
N LYS A 325 -16.96 9.86 14.08
CA LYS A 325 -16.01 10.54 14.97
C LYS A 325 -16.38 12.02 15.04
N GLY A 326 -16.76 12.48 16.24
CA GLY A 326 -17.19 13.85 16.51
C GLY A 326 -18.69 14.01 16.77
N VAL A 327 -19.48 12.94 16.66
CA VAL A 327 -20.90 12.95 17.04
C VAL A 327 -21.00 12.49 18.50
N SER A 328 -21.33 13.40 19.41
CA SER A 328 -21.65 13.06 20.80
C SER A 328 -22.93 12.23 20.81
N MET A 329 -22.79 10.97 21.19
CA MET A 329 -23.94 10.07 21.31
C MET A 329 -24.62 10.34 22.63
N HIS A 330 -25.92 10.63 22.61
CA HIS A 330 -26.72 10.84 23.82
C HIS A 330 -27.51 9.59 24.15
N CYS A 331 -27.53 9.20 25.42
CA CYS A 331 -28.23 8.01 25.86
C CYS A 331 -29.74 8.24 25.81
N SER A 332 -30.47 7.39 25.08
CA SER A 332 -31.93 7.51 24.97
C SER A 332 -32.70 7.24 26.28
N ILE A 333 -32.03 6.79 27.35
CA ILE A 333 -32.64 6.57 28.67
C ILE A 333 -32.49 7.80 29.55
N CYS A 334 -31.29 8.38 29.65
CA CYS A 334 -30.99 9.46 30.60
C CYS A 334 -30.58 10.79 29.96
N GLY A 335 -30.55 10.87 28.63
CA GLY A 335 -30.18 12.09 27.88
C GLY A 335 -28.71 12.50 27.95
N LYS A 336 -27.91 11.98 28.91
CA LYS A 336 -26.49 12.29 29.05
C LYS A 336 -25.65 11.84 27.83
N ALA A 337 -24.61 12.60 27.53
CA ALA A 337 -23.66 12.33 26.45
C ALA A 337 -22.70 11.16 26.79
N ASP A 338 -22.04 10.61 25.77
CA ASP A 338 -20.93 9.65 25.83
C ASP A 338 -21.28 8.18 26.17
N HIS A 339 -22.56 7.82 26.19
CA HIS A 339 -22.99 6.42 26.19
C HIS A 339 -24.31 6.20 25.43
N ASN A 340 -24.64 4.92 25.20
CA ASN A 340 -25.90 4.52 24.57
C ASN A 340 -26.74 3.66 25.53
N LYS A 341 -27.97 3.29 25.09
CA LYS A 341 -28.91 2.46 25.86
C LYS A 341 -28.27 1.18 26.45
N LYS A 342 -27.39 0.51 25.69
CA LYS A 342 -26.71 -0.72 26.12
C LYS A 342 -25.64 -0.48 27.19
N GLY A 343 -25.03 0.71 27.21
CA GLY A 343 -24.02 1.10 28.19
C GLY A 343 -24.58 1.75 29.45
N HIS A 344 -25.90 1.97 29.53
CA HIS A 344 -26.53 2.77 30.58
C HIS A 344 -26.30 2.22 32.00
N GLN A 345 -26.41 0.91 32.20
CA GLN A 345 -26.17 0.30 33.51
C GLN A 345 -24.74 0.53 34.02
N LYS A 346 -23.73 0.37 33.15
CA LYS A 346 -22.33 0.62 33.52
C LYS A 346 -22.04 2.08 33.77
N PHE A 347 -22.73 2.99 33.09
CA PHE A 347 -22.63 4.41 33.35
C PHE A 347 -23.18 4.77 34.74
N MET A 348 -24.37 4.26 35.08
CA MET A 348 -24.96 4.49 36.40
C MET A 348 -24.11 3.94 37.54
N GLN A 349 -23.49 2.77 37.35
CA GLN A 349 -22.61 2.17 38.36
C GLN A 349 -21.37 3.03 38.63
N ARG A 350 -20.77 3.61 37.58
CA ARG A 350 -19.63 4.53 37.72
C ARG A 350 -20.01 5.85 38.39
N GLU A 351 -21.21 6.38 38.12
CA GLU A 351 -21.68 7.60 38.79
C GLU A 351 -21.91 7.34 40.27
N MET A 352 -22.50 6.20 40.64
CA MET A 352 -22.66 5.80 42.04
C MET A 352 -21.31 5.60 42.75
N GLU A 353 -20.34 4.98 42.08
CA GLU A 353 -18.97 4.85 42.62
C GLU A 353 -18.31 6.23 42.80
N ARG A 354 -18.56 7.18 41.90
CA ARG A 354 -18.00 8.54 42.00
C ARG A 354 -18.66 9.36 43.10
N GLU A 355 -19.98 9.24 43.27
CA GLU A 355 -20.72 9.88 44.37
C GLU A 355 -20.30 9.29 45.74
N ALA A 356 -20.01 7.99 45.81
CA ALA A 356 -19.48 7.35 47.01
C ALA A 356 -18.06 7.84 47.34
N GLN A 357 -17.21 8.01 46.32
CA GLN A 357 -15.85 8.54 46.47
C GLN A 357 -15.88 10.02 46.92
N GLU A 358 -16.74 10.84 46.33
CA GLU A 358 -16.91 12.25 46.70
C GLU A 358 -17.46 12.41 48.13
N GLN A 359 -18.24 11.44 48.65
CA GLN A 359 -18.68 11.40 50.06
C GLN A 359 -17.58 10.93 51.02
N GLU A 360 -16.70 10.00 50.62
CA GLU A 360 -15.54 9.62 51.43
C GLU A 360 -14.53 10.77 51.56
N ASP A 361 -14.31 11.52 50.48
CA ASP A 361 -13.40 12.68 50.46
C ASP A 361 -13.95 13.89 51.25
N GLU A 362 -15.27 13.96 51.51
CA GLU A 362 -15.91 15.00 52.34
C GLU A 362 -15.85 14.68 53.85
N ILE A 363 -15.53 13.42 54.23
CA ILE A 363 -15.42 12.97 55.62
C ILE A 363 -13.98 13.13 56.17
N GLU A 364 -12.97 13.22 55.29
CA GLU A 364 -11.58 13.52 55.67
C GLU A 364 -11.26 15.03 55.64
N ASP A 365 -11.99 15.86 56.40
CA ASP A 365 -11.51 17.21 56.77
C ASP A 365 -10.49 17.10 57.92
N PRO A 366 -9.19 17.45 57.72
CA PRO A 366 -8.14 17.33 58.74
C PRO A 366 -8.31 18.29 59.93
N SER A 367 -9.31 19.17 59.92
CA SER A 367 -9.54 20.17 60.98
C SER A 367 -9.98 19.57 62.33
N ILE A 368 -10.55 18.35 62.34
CA ILE A 368 -11.09 17.70 63.56
C ILE A 368 -10.00 17.11 64.48
N LEU A 369 -8.78 16.90 63.99
CA LEU A 369 -7.68 16.30 64.76
C LEU A 369 -6.90 17.29 65.65
N ASN A 370 -7.13 18.61 65.51
CA ASN A 370 -6.40 19.62 66.28
C ASN A 370 -6.93 19.86 67.71
N ASP A 371 -8.07 19.28 68.08
CA ASP A 371 -8.70 19.48 69.41
C ASP A 371 -8.53 18.30 70.38
N ILE A 372 -7.75 17.27 70.03
CA ILE A 372 -7.50 16.13 70.92
C ILE A 372 -6.24 16.40 71.77
N ARG A 373 -6.45 16.84 73.02
CA ARG A 373 -5.36 16.93 74.02
C ARG A 373 -4.71 15.56 74.25
N PRO A 374 -3.37 15.47 74.35
CA PRO A 374 -2.71 14.20 74.61
C PRO A 374 -2.95 13.73 76.06
N HIS A 375 -3.53 12.55 76.22
CA HIS A 375 -3.49 11.80 77.47
C HIS A 375 -2.13 11.12 77.63
N VAL A 376 -1.47 11.41 78.75
CA VAL A 376 -0.22 10.76 79.19
C VAL A 376 -0.55 9.34 79.66
N LEU A 377 0.18 8.33 79.15
CA LEU A 377 0.15 6.96 79.65
C LEU A 377 1.51 6.55 80.22
N ASP A 378 1.41 5.93 81.40
CA ASP A 378 2.42 5.62 82.43
C ASP A 378 3.53 4.67 81.95
N SER A 379 4.77 4.95 82.37
CA SER A 379 6.03 4.31 81.99
C SER A 379 6.29 2.94 82.66
N ARG A 380 5.24 2.11 82.84
CA ARG A 380 5.34 0.86 83.63
C ARG A 380 4.83 -0.42 82.97
N MET A 381 4.83 -0.54 81.64
CA MET A 381 4.56 -1.83 80.98
C MET A 381 5.72 -2.27 80.08
N ASP A 382 6.39 -3.34 80.53
CA ASP A 382 7.60 -3.99 80.01
C ASP A 382 7.30 -4.83 78.74
N PRO A 383 8.04 -4.64 77.63
CA PRO A 383 7.77 -5.26 76.33
C PRO A 383 8.42 -6.64 76.16
N MET A 384 8.11 -7.62 77.04
CA MET A 384 8.77 -8.92 76.98
C MET A 384 7.87 -10.15 77.19
N HIS A 385 6.76 -10.29 76.45
CA HIS A 385 6.08 -11.58 76.21
C HIS A 385 5.81 -11.78 74.70
N LEU A 386 6.66 -12.60 74.07
CA LEU A 386 6.55 -13.34 72.79
C LEU A 386 5.18 -14.06 72.60
N PRO A 387 4.85 -14.80 71.50
CA PRO A 387 5.56 -15.10 70.24
C PRO A 387 4.71 -15.19 68.92
N LEU A 388 5.41 -15.33 67.78
CA LEU A 388 5.21 -16.20 66.59
C LEU A 388 3.79 -16.57 66.05
N SER A 389 3.63 -16.30 64.74
CA SER A 389 2.92 -17.10 63.70
C SER A 389 1.40 -17.24 63.73
N MET A 390 0.77 -17.12 62.53
CA MET A 390 -0.45 -17.82 62.03
C MET A 390 -0.84 -17.15 60.70
N VAL A 391 -0.59 -17.70 59.50
CA VAL A 391 -1.34 -18.78 58.81
C VAL A 391 -2.84 -18.75 59.11
N TYR A 392 -3.67 -18.39 58.13
CA TYR A 392 -5.02 -18.93 58.03
C TYR A 392 -5.38 -19.39 56.60
N ARG A 393 -5.90 -20.62 56.60
CA ARG A 393 -6.41 -21.45 55.50
C ARG A 393 -7.83 -21.03 55.10
N MET A 394 -8.17 -21.29 53.84
CA MET A 394 -9.54 -21.37 53.32
C MET A 394 -10.34 -22.54 53.93
N ARG A 395 -11.66 -22.35 54.10
CA ARG A 395 -12.81 -23.26 53.85
C ARG A 395 -14.11 -22.43 54.03
N GLU A 396 -14.98 -22.35 53.02
CA GLU A 396 -16.18 -23.19 52.79
C GLU A 396 -17.14 -23.23 53.99
N GLU A 397 -18.17 -22.39 53.95
CA GLU A 397 -19.58 -22.76 53.69
C GLU A 397 -20.34 -21.54 53.13
#